data_AF-A0A6A6NG84-F1
#
_entry.id   AF-A0A6A6NG84-F1
#
_cell.length_a   1.000
_cell.length_b   1.000
_cell.length_c   1.000
_cell.angle_alpha   90.00
_cell.angle_beta   90.00
_cell.angle_gamma   90.00
#
_symmetry.space_group_name_H-M   'P 1'
#
loop_
_entity.id
_entity.type
_entity.pdbx_description
1 polymer ?
#
loop_
_entity_poly.entity_id
_entity_poly.type
_entity_poly.pdbx_seq_one_letter_code
_entity_poly.pdbx_strand_id
1 'polypeptide(L)'
;MWRKLWSLKVPPKSRNLVWRACNVVLPTADLLKRKGVDLDVICRLCRQQDESIFHVMVQCPFARQCWEVSRIGFILGSASAFTKWLSLGFQRLAVEDCCYLIRVCWRLCFANVVAHLLAWETRPIADARSRVSLRLRSF
;
A
#
# COMPACT_ATOMS: atom_id res chain seq x y z
N MET A 1 9.59 -7.21 -15.91
CA MET A 1 8.96 -6.47 -14.80
C MET A 1 9.24 -4.97 -14.85
N TRP A 2 10.45 -4.52 -14.49
CA TRP A 2 10.75 -3.08 -14.33
C TRP A 2 10.62 -2.26 -15.61
N ARG A 3 11.13 -2.75 -16.75
CA ARG A 3 10.96 -2.09 -18.06
C ARG A 3 9.50 -1.74 -18.35
N LYS A 4 8.57 -2.67 -18.05
CA LYS A 4 7.13 -2.45 -18.22
C LYS A 4 6.61 -1.39 -17.24
N LEU A 5 6.96 -1.48 -15.95
CA LEU A 5 6.55 -0.46 -14.96
C LEU A 5 6.96 0.96 -15.36
N TRP A 6 8.19 1.12 -15.86
CA TRP A 6 8.75 2.43 -16.25
C TRP A 6 8.19 2.95 -17.58
N SER A 7 7.64 2.10 -18.44
CA SER A 7 6.97 2.51 -19.69
C SER A 7 5.49 2.88 -19.52
N LEU A 8 4.87 2.54 -18.38
CA LEU A 8 3.44 2.85 -18.14
C LEU A 8 3.20 4.36 -18.03
N LYS A 9 2.11 4.82 -18.66
CA LYS A 9 1.60 6.21 -18.56
C LYS A 9 0.83 6.43 -17.25
N VAL A 10 1.57 6.42 -16.14
CA VAL A 10 1.07 6.66 -14.78
C VAL A 10 1.86 7.79 -14.11
N PRO A 11 1.28 8.50 -13.13
CA PRO A 11 1.99 9.53 -12.39
C PRO A 11 3.29 8.98 -11.76
N PRO A 12 4.40 9.75 -11.77
CA PRO A 12 5.68 9.32 -11.19
C PRO A 12 5.56 8.86 -9.74
N LYS A 13 4.69 9.51 -8.95
CA LYS A 13 4.43 9.15 -7.54
C LYS A 13 3.87 7.73 -7.40
N SER A 14 2.90 7.35 -8.24
CA SER A 14 2.32 6.00 -8.23
C SER A 14 3.33 4.94 -8.64
N ARG A 15 4.16 5.25 -9.65
CA ARG A 15 5.22 4.35 -10.11
C ARG A 15 6.28 4.13 -9.02
N ASN A 16 6.76 5.21 -8.41
CA ASN A 16 7.74 5.15 -7.32
C ASN A 16 7.20 4.40 -6.11
N LEU A 17 5.93 4.62 -5.74
CA LEU A 17 5.30 3.89 -4.65
C LEU A 17 5.31 2.38 -4.91
N VAL A 18 4.90 1.93 -6.10
CA VAL A 18 4.88 0.50 -6.43
C VAL A 18 6.29 -0.09 -6.50
N TRP A 19 7.26 0.66 -7.05
CA TRP A 19 8.66 0.23 -7.02
C TRP A 19 9.18 0.06 -5.58
N ARG A 20 8.91 1.03 -4.68
CA ARG A 20 9.27 0.93 -3.25
C ARG A 20 8.53 -0.21 -2.56
N ALA A 21 7.26 -0.45 -2.90
CA ALA A 21 6.45 -1.52 -2.37
C ALA A 21 7.04 -2.90 -2.68
N CYS A 22 7.51 -3.09 -3.91
CA CYS A 22 8.18 -4.31 -4.33
C CYS A 22 9.55 -4.52 -3.69
N ASN A 23 10.25 -3.44 -3.30
CA ASN A 23 11.56 -3.51 -2.63
C ASN A 23 11.44 -3.48 -1.09
N VAL A 24 10.22 -3.51 -0.53
CA VAL A 24 9.96 -3.44 0.93
C VAL A 24 10.54 -2.17 1.57
N VAL A 25 10.57 -1.07 0.81
CA VAL A 25 11.14 0.24 1.24
C VAL A 25 10.03 1.23 1.63
N LEU A 26 8.77 0.79 1.69
CA LEU A 26 7.70 1.62 2.24
C LEU A 26 7.69 1.51 3.76
N PRO A 27 7.52 2.63 4.49
CA PRO A 27 7.28 2.58 5.92
C PRO A 27 5.88 2.01 6.18
N THR A 28 5.76 0.68 6.20
CA THR A 28 4.61 0.02 6.82
C THR A 28 4.80 -0.05 8.33
N ALA A 29 3.72 -0.27 9.07
CA ALA A 29 3.76 -0.47 10.52
C ALA A 29 4.86 -1.49 10.93
N ASP A 30 5.05 -2.56 10.15
CA ASP A 30 6.16 -3.52 10.30
C ASP A 30 7.56 -2.88 10.29
N LEU A 31 7.83 -1.98 9.34
CA LEU A 31 9.14 -1.33 9.20
C LEU A 31 9.35 -0.27 10.29
N LEU A 32 8.27 0.37 10.74
CA LEU A 32 8.28 1.34 11.83
C LEU A 32 8.45 0.65 13.20
N LYS A 33 7.86 -0.54 13.39
CA LYS A 33 8.09 -1.40 14.56
C LYS A 33 9.55 -1.87 14.64
N ARG A 34 10.15 -2.26 13.52
CA ARG A 34 11.59 -2.57 13.44
C ARG A 34 12.49 -1.35 13.75
N LYS A 35 11.95 -0.14 13.63
CA LYS A 35 12.62 1.12 13.98
C LYS A 35 12.27 1.63 15.38
N GLY A 36 11.61 0.82 16.21
CA GLY A 36 11.30 1.17 17.61
C GLY A 36 10.15 2.16 17.79
N VAL A 37 9.32 2.37 16.77
CA VAL A 37 8.10 3.17 16.89
C VAL A 37 6.96 2.24 17.30
N ASP A 38 6.37 2.49 18.48
CA ASP A 38 5.23 1.74 19.00
C ASP A 38 3.97 2.09 18.19
N LEU A 39 3.77 1.36 17.10
CA LEU A 39 2.62 1.46 16.24
C LEU A 39 1.84 0.17 16.29
N ASP A 40 0.54 0.34 16.46
CA ASP A 40 -0.47 -0.69 16.31
C ASP A 40 -0.24 -1.41 14.97
N VAL A 41 0.13 -2.70 15.05
CA VAL A 41 0.51 -3.52 13.89
C VAL A 41 -0.69 -3.91 13.03
N ILE A 42 -1.91 -3.65 13.50
CA ILE A 42 -3.14 -4.06 12.83
C ILE A 42 -3.46 -3.10 11.67
N CYS A 43 -3.76 -3.66 10.50
CA CYS A 43 -4.19 -2.90 9.33
C CYS A 43 -5.41 -2.02 9.65
N ARG A 44 -5.29 -0.71 9.43
CA ARG A 44 -6.35 0.25 9.76
C ARG A 44 -7.58 0.16 8.85
N LEU A 45 -7.43 -0.41 7.65
CA LEU A 45 -8.53 -0.59 6.70
C LEU A 45 -9.48 -1.72 7.10
N CYS A 46 -8.96 -2.87 7.53
CA CYS A 46 -9.79 -4.03 7.89
C CYS A 46 -9.90 -4.28 9.40
N ARG A 47 -8.92 -3.81 10.19
CA ARG A 47 -8.77 -4.03 11.63
C ARG A 47 -8.73 -5.50 12.07
N GLN A 48 -8.30 -6.41 11.18
CA GLN A 48 -8.38 -7.85 11.40
C GLN A 48 -7.01 -8.57 11.38
N GLN A 49 -6.03 -8.05 10.64
CA GLN A 49 -4.74 -8.69 10.45
C GLN A 49 -3.60 -7.67 10.49
N ASP A 50 -2.39 -8.17 10.72
CA ASP A 50 -1.18 -7.38 10.70
C ASP A 50 -0.96 -6.68 9.34
N GLU A 51 -0.54 -5.43 9.42
CA GLU A 51 -0.35 -4.55 8.29
C GLU A 51 0.97 -4.84 7.58
N SER A 52 0.86 -5.56 6.46
CA SER A 52 1.91 -5.65 5.45
C SER A 52 1.50 -4.94 4.16
N ILE A 53 2.48 -4.58 3.33
CA ILE A 53 2.26 -4.00 2.00
C ILE A 53 1.35 -4.94 1.17
N PHE A 54 1.63 -6.23 1.24
CA PHE A 54 0.86 -7.24 0.51
C PHE A 54 -0.57 -7.36 1.06
N HIS A 55 -0.75 -7.24 2.38
CA HIS A 55 -2.07 -7.15 2.97
C HIS A 55 -2.82 -5.91 2.46
N VAL A 56 -2.30 -4.71 2.69
CA VAL A 56 -2.98 -3.44 2.33
C VAL A 56 -3.34 -3.37 0.84
N MET A 57 -2.46 -3.84 -0.04
CA MET A 57 -2.70 -3.73 -1.48
C MET A 57 -3.52 -4.88 -2.07
N VAL A 58 -3.54 -6.06 -1.44
CA VAL A 58 -4.09 -7.28 -2.06
C VAL A 58 -4.91 -8.13 -1.10
N GLN A 59 -4.38 -8.51 0.06
CA GLN A 59 -5.05 -9.51 0.92
C GLN A 59 -6.11 -8.92 1.84
N CYS A 60 -6.06 -7.62 2.11
CA CYS A 60 -7.00 -6.89 2.93
C CYS A 60 -8.42 -7.11 2.40
N PRO A 61 -9.41 -7.48 3.23
CA PRO A 61 -10.80 -7.61 2.81
C PRO A 61 -11.31 -6.39 2.04
N PHE A 62 -10.96 -5.18 2.49
CA PHE A 62 -11.28 -3.94 1.79
C PHE A 62 -10.62 -3.86 0.41
N ALA A 63 -9.34 -4.21 0.31
CA ALA A 63 -8.64 -4.23 -0.98
C ALA A 63 -9.24 -5.28 -1.92
N ARG A 64 -9.57 -6.47 -1.43
CA ARG A 64 -10.22 -7.53 -2.22
C ARG A 64 -11.54 -7.06 -2.81
N GLN A 65 -12.40 -6.46 -2.01
CA GLN A 65 -13.64 -5.86 -2.49
C GLN A 65 -13.38 -4.81 -3.57
N CYS A 66 -12.39 -3.94 -3.39
CA CYS A 66 -12.00 -2.95 -4.40
C CYS A 66 -11.58 -3.61 -5.72
N TRP A 67 -10.90 -4.76 -5.68
CA TRP A 67 -10.49 -5.49 -6.88
C TRP A 67 -11.66 -6.24 -7.53
N GLU A 68 -12.54 -6.84 -6.72
CA GLU A 68 -13.72 -7.58 -7.20
C GLU A 68 -14.69 -6.69 -7.97
N VAL A 69 -14.94 -5.46 -7.50
CA VAL A 69 -15.79 -4.49 -8.22
C VAL A 69 -15.08 -3.78 -9.36
N SER A 70 -13.76 -3.97 -9.51
CA SER A 70 -12.99 -3.31 -10.55
C SER A 70 -13.11 -4.02 -11.88
N ARG A 71 -12.93 -3.28 -12.98
CA ARG A 71 -12.95 -3.84 -14.35
C ARG A 71 -11.89 -4.93 -14.60
N ILE A 72 -10.84 -4.98 -13.79
CA ILE A 72 -9.79 -5.99 -13.92
C ILE A 72 -10.07 -7.25 -13.09
N GLY A 73 -11.03 -7.19 -12.16
CA GLY A 73 -11.35 -8.28 -11.23
C GLY A 73 -10.23 -8.63 -10.26
N PHE A 74 -10.45 -9.68 -9.46
CA PHE A 74 -9.40 -10.27 -8.62
C PHE A 74 -8.63 -11.33 -9.41
N ILE A 75 -7.69 -10.87 -10.24
CA ILE A 75 -6.97 -11.69 -11.24
C ILE A 75 -6.08 -12.79 -10.59
N LEU A 76 -5.79 -12.67 -9.29
CA LEU A 76 -4.70 -13.38 -8.65
C LEU A 76 -5.04 -13.79 -7.22
N GLY A 77 -5.66 -14.96 -7.10
CA GLY A 77 -5.63 -15.76 -5.88
C GLY A 77 -4.21 -16.25 -5.56
N SER A 78 -3.93 -16.34 -4.26
CA SER A 78 -2.80 -17.05 -3.61
C SER A 78 -1.35 -16.68 -3.97
N ALA A 79 -1.05 -15.48 -4.49
CA ALA A 79 0.35 -15.05 -4.58
C ALA A 79 1.01 -14.99 -3.19
N SER A 80 2.28 -15.43 -3.07
CA SER A 80 3.00 -15.44 -1.79
C SER A 80 3.60 -14.07 -1.41
N ALA A 81 3.62 -13.11 -2.35
CA ALA A 81 4.22 -11.79 -2.17
C ALA A 81 3.66 -10.78 -3.18
N PHE A 82 3.71 -9.49 -2.82
CA PHE A 82 3.26 -8.39 -3.70
C PHE A 82 4.02 -8.34 -5.04
N THR A 83 5.33 -8.61 -5.04
CA THR A 83 6.14 -8.65 -6.27
C THR A 83 5.68 -9.72 -7.26
N LYS A 84 5.35 -10.91 -6.77
CA LYS A 84 4.82 -12.02 -7.58
C LYS A 84 3.44 -11.66 -8.11
N TRP A 85 2.58 -11.13 -7.25
CA TRP A 85 1.25 -10.66 -7.62
C TRP A 85 1.32 -9.61 -8.75
N LEU A 86 2.15 -8.58 -8.59
CA LEU A 86 2.33 -7.54 -9.60
C LEU A 86 2.88 -8.10 -10.92
N SER A 87 3.79 -9.08 -10.85
CA SER A 87 4.40 -9.70 -12.03
C SER A 87 3.36 -10.41 -12.87
N LEU A 88 2.49 -11.17 -12.20
CA LEU A 88 1.41 -11.89 -12.86
C LEU A 88 0.38 -10.92 -13.45
N GLY A 89 0.06 -9.83 -12.74
CA GLY A 89 -0.81 -8.77 -13.27
C GLY A 89 -0.23 -8.19 -14.56
N PHE A 90 1.06 -7.89 -14.58
CA PHE A 90 1.75 -7.39 -15.78
C PHE A 90 1.84 -8.41 -16.91
N GLN A 91 1.80 -9.71 -16.65
CA GLN A 91 1.80 -10.73 -17.70
C GLN A 91 0.41 -10.91 -18.31
N ARG A 92 -0.64 -10.82 -17.50
CA ARG A 92 -2.02 -11.12 -17.90
C ARG A 92 -2.79 -9.91 -18.43
N LEU A 93 -2.41 -8.70 -18.05
CA LEU A 93 -3.16 -7.49 -18.37
C LEU A 93 -2.60 -6.73 -19.58
N ALA A 94 -3.53 -6.14 -20.34
CA ALA A 94 -3.23 -5.10 -21.32
C ALA A 94 -2.55 -3.89 -20.66
N VAL A 95 -1.89 -3.05 -21.46
CA VAL A 95 -1.13 -1.89 -20.96
C VAL A 95 -2.01 -0.89 -20.20
N GLU A 96 -3.24 -0.68 -20.66
CA GLU A 96 -4.22 0.20 -20.03
C GLU A 96 -4.64 -0.31 -18.65
N ASP A 97 -4.86 -1.62 -18.54
CA ASP A 97 -5.21 -2.28 -17.27
C ASP A 97 -4.02 -2.35 -16.32
N CYS A 98 -2.80 -2.46 -16.84
CA CYS A 98 -1.59 -2.28 -16.02
C CYS A 98 -1.54 -0.86 -15.43
N CYS A 99 -1.88 0.17 -16.20
CA CYS A 99 -1.94 1.54 -15.69
C CYS A 99 -3.03 1.68 -14.62
N TYR A 100 -4.20 1.09 -14.84
CA TYR A 100 -5.29 1.07 -13.87
C TYR A 100 -4.89 0.37 -12.56
N LEU A 101 -4.30 -0.83 -12.65
CA LEU A 101 -3.79 -1.59 -11.52
C LEU A 101 -2.85 -0.74 -10.65
N ILE A 102 -1.88 -0.06 -11.25
CA ILE A 102 -0.93 0.79 -10.52
C ILE A 102 -1.62 1.97 -9.82
N ARG A 103 -2.64 2.57 -10.44
CA ARG A 103 -3.42 3.65 -9.82
C ARG A 103 -4.23 3.16 -8.62
N VAL A 104 -4.83 1.97 -8.71
CA VAL A 104 -5.57 1.37 -7.59
C VAL A 104 -4.63 0.99 -6.45
N CYS A 105 -3.48 0.37 -6.72
CA CYS A 105 -2.46 0.10 -5.69
C CYS A 105 -2.05 1.38 -4.95
N TRP A 106 -1.84 2.48 -5.69
CA TRP A 106 -1.53 3.77 -5.08
C TRP A 106 -2.68 4.30 -4.20
N ARG A 107 -3.93 4.21 -4.65
CA ARG A 107 -5.11 4.64 -3.89
C ARG A 107 -5.29 3.85 -2.59
N LEU A 108 -5.14 2.53 -2.64
CA LEU A 108 -5.23 1.67 -1.44
C LEU A 108 -4.14 2.03 -0.43
N CYS A 109 -2.92 2.22 -0.91
CA CYS A 109 -1.79 2.60 -0.06
C CYS A 109 -1.99 3.99 0.55
N PHE A 110 -2.49 4.95 -0.23
CA PHE A 110 -2.81 6.29 0.24
C PHE A 110 -3.93 6.28 1.28
N ALA A 111 -5.00 5.51 1.05
CA ALA A 111 -6.09 5.34 2.01
C ALA A 111 -5.58 4.79 3.35
N ASN A 112 -4.65 3.84 3.32
CA ASN A 112 -4.02 3.33 4.54
C ASN A 112 -3.22 4.41 5.28
N VAL A 113 -2.42 5.21 4.56
CA VAL A 113 -1.66 6.34 5.16
C VAL A 113 -2.61 7.36 5.79
N VAL A 114 -3.69 7.73 5.10
CA VAL A 114 -4.71 8.65 5.63
C VAL A 114 -5.38 8.07 6.88
N ALA A 115 -5.72 6.79 6.88
CA ALA A 115 -6.30 6.12 8.04
C ALA A 115 -5.37 6.15 9.26
N HIS A 116 -4.05 6.00 9.05
CA HIS A 116 -3.06 6.17 10.12
C HIS A 116 -2.96 7.62 10.60
N LEU A 117 -2.97 8.60 9.70
CA LEU A 117 -2.92 10.02 10.06
C LEU A 117 -4.12 10.43 10.92
N LEU A 118 -5.34 10.06 10.49
CA LEU A 118 -6.56 10.33 11.24
C LEU A 118 -6.53 9.66 12.61
N ALA A 119 -6.10 8.40 12.68
CA ALA A 119 -5.95 7.71 13.97
C ALA A 119 -4.93 8.39 14.89
N TRP A 120 -3.86 8.97 14.33
CA TRP A 120 -2.85 9.73 15.07
C TRP A 120 -3.40 11.05 15.62
N GLU A 121 -4.19 11.79 14.83
CA GLU A 121 -4.82 13.05 15.25
C GLU A 121 -5.81 12.85 16.40
N THR A 122 -6.48 11.70 16.44
CA THR A 122 -7.48 11.38 17.49
C THR A 122 -6.88 10.84 18.80
N ARG A 123 -5.55 10.68 18.92
CA ARG A 123 -4.94 10.16 20.16
C ARG A 123 -5.05 11.17 21.31
N PRO A 124 -5.48 10.75 22.53
CA PRO A 124 -5.56 11.64 23.69
C PRO A 124 -4.21 12.30 24.02
N ILE A 125 -4.25 13.58 24.41
CA ILE A 125 -3.07 14.44 24.65
C ILE A 125 -2.16 13.90 25.79
N ALA A 126 -2.64 12.97 26.62
CA ALA A 126 -1.87 12.39 27.72
C ALA A 126 -0.58 11.66 27.27
N ASP A 127 -0.46 11.28 25.99
CA ASP A 127 0.68 10.53 25.44
C ASP A 127 1.68 11.43 24.66
N ALA A 128 1.63 12.75 24.87
CA ALA A 128 2.26 13.78 24.03
C ALA A 128 3.79 13.97 24.19
N ARG A 129 4.59 12.90 24.41
CA ARG A 129 6.07 13.02 24.37
C ARG A 129 6.67 12.98 22.96
N SER A 130 5.88 12.79 21.90
CA SER A 130 6.39 12.59 20.53
C SER A 130 5.98 13.66 19.50
N ARG A 131 5.37 14.79 19.92
CA ARG A 131 4.90 15.85 18.98
C ARG A 131 5.99 16.62 18.23
N VAL A 132 7.28 16.31 18.41
CA VAL A 132 8.36 17.01 17.71
C VAL A 132 9.01 16.12 16.66
N SER A 133 8.89 16.59 15.42
CA SER A 133 9.50 16.09 14.18
C SER A 133 8.79 14.90 13.52
N LEU A 134 7.86 15.22 12.63
CA LEU A 134 7.84 14.69 11.26
C LEU A 134 6.93 15.61 10.46
N ARG A 135 7.42 16.84 10.21
CA ARG A 135 6.93 17.64 9.08
C ARG A 135 7.02 16.74 7.86
N LEU A 136 5.87 16.54 7.23
CA LEU A 136 5.65 15.92 5.94
C LEU A 136 6.67 16.46 4.91
N ARG A 137 7.85 15.83 4.84
CA ARG A 137 8.69 15.91 3.65
C ARG A 137 8.17 14.86 2.68
N SER A 138 7.25 15.34 1.84
CA SER A 138 7.19 15.01 0.42
C SER A 138 7.30 13.52 0.07
N PHE A 139 6.14 12.86 0.00
CA PHE A 139 5.87 11.84 -1.02
C PHE A 139 5.40 12.49 -2.33
#